data_AF-A0A968N0Z1-F1
#
_entry.id   AF-A0A968N0Z1-F1
#
_cell.length_a   1.000
_cell.length_b   1.000
_cell.length_c   1.000
_cell.angle_alpha   90.00
_cell.angle_beta   90.00
_cell.angle_gamma   90.00
#
_symmetry.space_group_name_H-M   'P 1'
#
loop_
_entity.id
_entity.type
_entity.pdbx_description
1 polymer ?
#
loop_
_entity_poly.entity_id
_entity_poly.type
_entity_poly.pdbx_seq_one_letter_code
_entity_poly.pdbx_strand_id
1 'polypeptide(L)'
;MAPQSPEKTDQNTIYQPLTPEEVGSDQAAAHSELPQAENANINLGDRIDESKSLLEKAQQVAVDVADITGEQVVVPTYFVTNEPDGEHRALHHVRDAEAISDVIRQARVDEEGNRHWW
;
A
#
# COMPACT_ATOMS: atom_id res chain seq x y z
N MET A 1 -10.62 26.26 2.13
CA MET A 1 -9.62 25.75 1.17
C MET A 1 -9.95 24.28 0.99
N ALA A 2 -10.47 23.88 -0.16
CA ALA A 2 -10.77 22.47 -0.44
C ALA A 2 -9.43 21.73 -0.59
N PRO A 3 -9.26 20.51 -0.05
CA PRO A 3 -8.11 19.69 -0.39
C PRO A 3 -8.20 19.40 -1.89
N GLN A 4 -7.19 19.83 -2.64
CA GLN A 4 -7.07 19.48 -4.05
C GLN A 4 -6.83 17.98 -4.12
N SER A 5 -7.76 17.25 -4.74
CA SER A 5 -7.55 15.86 -5.12
C SER A 5 -6.25 15.77 -5.93
N PRO A 6 -5.33 14.85 -5.60
CA PRO A 6 -4.08 14.73 -6.34
C PRO A 6 -4.41 14.39 -7.80
N GLU A 7 -3.87 15.21 -8.72
CA GLU A 7 -3.93 15.00 -10.16
C GLU A 7 -3.50 13.56 -10.51
N LYS A 8 -4.41 12.81 -11.12
CA LYS A 8 -4.10 11.51 -11.74
C LYS A 8 -3.29 11.76 -13.02
N THR A 9 -1.98 11.94 -12.89
CA THR A 9 -1.05 12.08 -14.01
C THR A 9 0.02 11.00 -13.94
N ASP A 10 -0.29 9.82 -14.50
CA ASP A 10 0.56 8.99 -15.37
C ASP A 10 -0.06 7.59 -15.50
N GLN A 11 -0.27 7.13 -16.74
CA GLN A 11 -0.89 5.83 -17.05
C GLN A 11 0.00 4.62 -16.69
N ASN A 12 1.17 4.85 -16.10
CA ASN A 12 2.14 3.83 -15.69
C ASN A 12 2.36 3.79 -14.15
N THR A 13 1.60 4.56 -13.38
CA THR A 13 1.73 4.60 -11.92
C THR A 13 0.71 3.65 -11.32
N ILE A 14 1.17 2.48 -10.86
CA ILE A 14 0.35 1.59 -10.04
C ILE A 14 0.01 2.33 -8.74
N TYR A 15 -1.28 2.51 -8.53
CA TYR A 15 -1.83 3.33 -7.47
C TYR A 15 -2.15 2.48 -6.23
N GLN A 16 -1.98 3.07 -5.04
CA GLN A 16 -2.34 2.45 -3.76
C GLN A 16 -3.35 3.33 -3.04
N PRO A 17 -4.42 2.75 -2.46
CA PRO A 17 -5.42 3.54 -1.74
C PRO A 17 -4.82 4.06 -0.43
N LEU A 18 -4.85 5.37 -0.22
CA LEU A 18 -4.33 6.01 1.01
C LEU A 18 -5.46 6.58 1.88
N THR A 19 -6.66 6.65 1.32
CA THR A 19 -7.86 7.15 2.01
C THR A 19 -9.01 6.16 1.90
N PRO A 20 -10.01 6.21 2.81
CA PRO A 20 -11.17 5.31 2.78
C PRO A 20 -11.97 5.37 1.48
N GLU A 21 -12.02 6.56 0.86
CA GLU A 21 -12.76 6.81 -0.37
C GLU A 21 -12.14 6.13 -1.60
N GLU A 22 -10.85 5.78 -1.51
CA GLU A 22 -10.07 5.15 -2.58
C GLU A 22 -10.09 3.62 -2.49
N VAL A 23 -10.56 3.06 -1.37
CA VAL A 23 -10.70 1.62 -1.15
C VAL A 23 -11.85 1.06 -2.00
N GLY A 24 -11.63 -0.08 -2.64
CA GLY A 24 -12.67 -0.74 -3.43
C GLY A 24 -13.86 -1.19 -2.56
N SER A 25 -15.08 -1.08 -3.08
CA SER A 25 -16.32 -1.42 -2.38
C SER A 25 -16.32 -2.82 -1.76
N ASP A 26 -15.74 -3.79 -2.48
CA ASP A 26 -15.71 -5.19 -2.05
C ASP A 26 -14.76 -5.40 -0.86
N GLN A 27 -13.65 -4.64 -0.82
CA GLN A 27 -12.70 -4.68 0.30
C GLN A 27 -13.25 -3.95 1.52
N ALA A 28 -13.85 -2.77 1.33
CA ALA A 28 -14.48 -2.03 2.41
C ALA A 28 -15.60 -2.84 3.08
N ALA A 29 -16.41 -3.56 2.28
CA ALA A 29 -17.41 -4.49 2.80
C ALA A 29 -16.77 -5.63 3.60
N ALA A 30 -15.73 -6.28 3.06
CA ALA A 30 -15.03 -7.36 3.76
C ALA A 30 -14.40 -6.90 5.09
N HIS A 31 -13.87 -5.67 5.17
CA HIS A 31 -13.34 -5.10 6.41
C HIS A 31 -14.42 -4.77 7.44
N SER A 32 -15.60 -4.34 7.00
CA SER A 32 -16.74 -4.08 7.88
C SER A 32 -17.30 -5.38 8.52
N GLU A 33 -17.20 -6.51 7.80
CA GLU A 33 -17.69 -7.83 8.25
C GLU A 33 -16.70 -8.60 9.14
N LEU A 34 -15.50 -8.05 9.39
CA LEU A 34 -14.40 -8.68 10.14
C LEU A 34 -14.68 -9.17 11.57
N PRO A 35 -15.53 -8.55 12.41
CA PRO A 35 -15.64 -8.98 13.81
C PRO A 35 -16.25 -10.38 14.01
N GLN A 36 -16.58 -11.14 12.95
CA GLN A 36 -17.25 -12.45 13.04
C GLN A 36 -16.55 -13.63 12.34
N ALA A 37 -15.36 -13.46 11.73
CA ALA A 37 -14.72 -14.56 10.98
C ALA A 37 -13.97 -15.58 11.90
N GLU A 38 -14.31 -16.87 11.77
CA GLU A 38 -13.93 -17.98 12.65
C GLU A 38 -12.42 -18.37 12.68
N ASN A 39 -11.55 -17.61 11.98
CA ASN A 39 -10.09 -17.77 11.97
C ASN A 39 -9.38 -16.40 12.11
N ALA A 40 -9.77 -15.64 13.14
CA ALA A 40 -9.33 -14.27 13.41
C ALA A 40 -7.89 -14.14 13.96
N ASN A 41 -7.09 -15.22 13.96
CA ASN A 41 -5.73 -15.18 14.53
C ASN A 41 -4.67 -14.60 13.57
N ILE A 42 -5.02 -14.37 12.30
CA ILE A 42 -4.14 -13.80 11.27
C ILE A 42 -4.86 -12.59 10.66
N ASN A 43 -4.21 -11.42 10.72
CA ASN A 43 -4.73 -10.20 10.11
C ASN A 43 -4.86 -10.39 8.59
N LEU A 44 -5.89 -9.80 7.97
CA LEU A 44 -6.07 -9.89 6.51
C LEU A 44 -4.85 -9.36 5.75
N GLY A 45 -4.24 -8.30 6.27
CA GLY A 45 -3.00 -7.72 5.73
C GLY A 45 -1.80 -8.66 5.78
N ASP A 46 -1.80 -9.71 6.62
CA ASP A 46 -0.72 -10.70 6.68
C ASP A 46 -0.93 -11.88 5.72
N ARG A 47 -2.11 -11.94 5.06
CA ARG A 47 -2.46 -12.99 4.12
C ARG A 47 -1.88 -12.67 2.74
N ILE A 48 -0.89 -13.45 2.35
CA ILE A 48 -0.25 -13.34 1.04
C ILE A 48 -0.89 -14.31 0.07
N ASP A 49 -1.26 -13.79 -1.08
CA ASP A 49 -1.64 -14.55 -2.25
C ASP A 49 -0.67 -14.22 -3.39
N GLU A 50 0.21 -15.17 -3.68
CA GLU A 50 1.25 -15.01 -4.70
C GLU A 50 0.68 -15.00 -6.12
N SER A 51 -0.53 -15.56 -6.31
CA SER A 51 -1.19 -15.64 -7.63
C SER A 51 -1.73 -14.30 -8.12
N LYS A 52 -1.89 -13.32 -7.22
CA LYS A 52 -2.38 -11.98 -7.55
C LYS A 52 -1.38 -11.22 -8.41
N SER A 53 -1.91 -10.50 -9.39
CA SER A 53 -1.17 -9.54 -10.20
C SER A 53 -0.67 -8.37 -9.36
N LEU A 54 0.29 -7.63 -9.91
CA LEU A 54 0.86 -6.45 -9.26
C LEU A 54 -0.21 -5.39 -8.95
N LEU A 55 -1.15 -5.16 -9.87
CA LEU A 55 -2.24 -4.20 -9.68
C LEU A 55 -3.21 -4.62 -8.57
N GLU A 56 -3.51 -5.92 -8.48
CA GLU A 56 -4.35 -6.46 -7.41
C GLU A 56 -3.66 -6.37 -6.04
N LYS A 57 -2.34 -6.59 -5.99
CA LYS A 57 -1.54 -6.42 -4.77
C LYS A 57 -1.49 -4.95 -4.34
N ALA A 58 -1.33 -4.03 -5.28
CA ALA A 58 -1.28 -2.59 -5.00
C ALA A 58 -2.56 -2.04 -4.36
N GLN A 59 -3.71 -2.56 -4.81
CA GLN A 59 -5.03 -2.19 -4.32
C GLN A 59 -5.43 -2.92 -3.03
N GLN A 60 -4.59 -3.81 -2.49
CA GLN A 60 -4.94 -4.59 -1.30
C GLN A 60 -4.73 -3.77 -0.02
N VAL A 61 -5.79 -3.66 0.79
CA VAL A 61 -5.79 -2.94 2.07
C VAL A 61 -5.67 -3.91 3.25
N ALA A 62 -4.76 -3.62 4.18
CA ALA A 62 -4.54 -4.38 5.40
C ALA A 62 -5.48 -3.93 6.52
N VAL A 63 -5.65 -2.61 6.67
CA VAL A 63 -6.46 -1.97 7.71
C VAL A 63 -7.35 -0.94 7.04
N ASP A 64 -8.64 -1.01 7.32
CA ASP A 64 -9.66 -0.02 6.94
C ASP A 64 -10.68 0.05 8.08
N VAL A 65 -10.32 0.71 9.17
CA VAL A 65 -11.16 0.86 10.36
C VAL A 65 -10.97 2.23 10.99
N ALA A 66 -11.96 2.68 11.77
CA ALA A 66 -11.84 3.87 12.59
C ALA A 66 -10.88 3.62 13.78
N ASP A 67 -10.02 4.59 14.06
CA ASP A 67 -9.15 4.59 15.23
C ASP A 67 -9.91 4.95 16.52
N ILE A 68 -9.20 5.07 17.65
CA ILE A 68 -9.82 5.43 18.94
C ILE A 68 -10.46 6.82 18.95
N THR A 69 -10.08 7.71 18.03
CA THR A 69 -10.64 9.05 17.88
C THR A 69 -11.83 9.08 16.93
N GLY A 70 -12.10 7.97 16.23
CA GLY A 70 -13.13 7.86 15.21
C GLY A 70 -12.67 8.28 13.82
N GLU A 71 -11.38 8.55 13.62
CA GLU A 71 -10.81 8.83 12.31
C GLU A 71 -10.60 7.52 11.55
N GLN A 72 -11.12 7.43 10.33
CA GLN A 72 -10.99 6.25 9.49
C GLN A 72 -9.57 6.18 8.92
N VAL A 73 -8.83 5.13 9.28
CA VAL A 73 -7.44 4.93 8.86
C VAL A 73 -7.39 3.80 7.84
N VAL A 74 -6.71 4.07 6.72
CA VAL A 74 -6.42 3.08 5.68
C VAL A 74 -4.93 2.79 5.63
N VAL A 75 -4.60 1.50 5.63
CA VAL A 75 -3.21 1.02 5.53
C VAL A 75 -3.12 0.01 4.39
N PRO A 76 -2.37 0.29 3.31
CA PRO A 76 -2.07 -0.68 2.26
C PRO A 76 -1.32 -1.92 2.77
N THR A 77 -1.56 -3.07 2.16
CA THR A 77 -0.83 -4.32 2.47
C THR A 77 0.56 -4.36 1.82
N TYR A 78 0.69 -3.80 0.62
CA TYR A 78 1.94 -3.78 -0.11
C TYR A 78 2.52 -2.37 -0.14
N PHE A 79 3.81 -2.26 -0.38
CA PHE A 79 4.54 -1.04 -0.71
C PHE A 79 4.87 -1.13 -2.20
N VAL A 80 4.26 -0.27 -3.01
CA VAL A 80 4.50 -0.25 -4.45
C VAL A 80 5.62 0.72 -4.76
N THR A 81 6.62 0.27 -5.51
CA THR A 81 7.79 1.06 -5.89
C THR A 81 8.13 0.88 -7.35
N ASN A 82 8.80 1.91 -7.89
CA ASN A 82 9.36 1.93 -9.24
C ASN A 82 10.88 1.83 -9.14
N GLU A 83 11.43 0.78 -9.73
CA GLU A 83 12.87 0.58 -9.81
C GLU A 83 13.49 1.47 -10.90
N PRO A 84 14.80 1.74 -10.83
CA PRO A 84 15.49 2.63 -11.78
C PRO A 84 15.46 2.15 -13.23
N ASP A 85 15.32 0.84 -13.43
CA ASP A 85 15.19 0.19 -14.74
C ASP A 85 13.75 0.27 -15.30
N GLY A 86 12.82 0.85 -14.55
CA GLY A 86 11.41 0.95 -14.90
C GLY A 86 10.58 -0.27 -14.49
N GLU A 87 11.14 -1.24 -13.77
CA GLU A 87 10.36 -2.34 -13.19
C GLU A 87 9.48 -1.83 -12.04
N HIS A 88 8.24 -2.34 -11.97
CA HIS A 88 7.35 -2.09 -10.84
C HIS A 88 7.36 -3.29 -9.89
N ARG A 89 7.44 -3.04 -8.58
CA ARG A 89 7.35 -4.09 -7.55
C ARG A 89 6.31 -3.74 -6.50
N ALA A 90 5.58 -4.75 -6.04
CA ALA A 90 4.68 -4.66 -4.89
C ALA A 90 5.26 -5.51 -3.76
N LEU A 91 5.86 -4.85 -2.76
CA LEU A 91 6.58 -5.48 -1.65
C LEU A 91 5.69 -5.59 -0.42
N HIS A 92 5.54 -6.76 0.16
CA HIS A 92 4.69 -6.94 1.34
C HIS A 92 5.33 -6.30 2.57
N HIS A 93 4.60 -5.44 3.28
CA HIS A 93 5.13 -4.63 4.38
C HIS A 93 5.82 -5.42 5.51
N VAL A 94 5.35 -6.64 5.81
CA VAL A 94 6.01 -7.56 6.78
C VAL A 94 7.11 -8.43 6.15
N ARG A 95 6.80 -9.20 5.10
CA ARG A 95 7.73 -10.22 4.58
C ARG A 95 8.92 -9.64 3.82
N ASP A 96 8.72 -8.53 3.14
CA ASP A 96 9.72 -7.93 2.26
C ASP A 96 10.41 -6.72 2.92
N ALA A 97 10.43 -6.68 4.25
CA ALA A 97 10.98 -5.55 5.00
C ALA A 97 12.45 -5.26 4.65
N GLU A 98 13.25 -6.29 4.39
CA GLU A 98 14.64 -6.13 3.91
C GLU A 98 14.65 -5.46 2.53
N ALA A 99 13.92 -6.01 1.55
CA ALA A 99 13.82 -5.41 0.22
C ALA A 99 13.28 -3.97 0.23
N ILE A 100 12.31 -3.67 1.11
CA ILE A 100 11.81 -2.29 1.31
C ILE A 100 12.92 -1.41 1.87
N SER A 101 13.68 -1.88 2.86
CA SER A 101 14.84 -1.16 3.38
C SER A 101 15.86 -0.86 2.27
N ASP A 102 16.14 -1.84 1.42
CA ASP A 102 17.03 -1.73 0.27
C ASP A 102 16.55 -0.66 -0.72
N VAL A 103 15.26 -0.68 -1.06
CA VAL A 103 14.64 0.33 -1.91
C VAL A 103 14.75 1.72 -1.29
N ILE A 104 14.46 1.87 0.01
CA ILE A 104 14.58 3.16 0.70
C ILE A 104 16.04 3.63 0.72
N ARG A 105 17.00 2.73 0.90
CA ARG A 105 18.44 3.05 0.84
C ARG A 105 18.85 3.51 -0.56
N GLN A 106 18.39 2.84 -1.60
CA GLN A 106 18.65 3.20 -3.01
C GLN A 106 17.97 4.50 -3.41
N ALA A 107 16.81 4.80 -2.84
CA ALA A 107 16.06 6.03 -3.07
C ALA A 107 16.64 7.24 -2.30
N ARG A 108 17.69 7.07 -1.48
CA ARG A 108 18.32 8.18 -0.79
C ARG A 108 18.87 9.18 -1.79
N VAL A 109 18.46 10.42 -1.59
CA VAL A 109 18.95 11.59 -2.32
C VAL A 109 19.89 12.39 -1.41
N ASP A 110 20.82 13.13 -2.01
CA ASP A 110 21.58 14.15 -1.31
C ASP A 110 20.71 15.40 -1.02
N GLU A 111 21.31 16.41 -0.38
CA GLU A 111 20.68 17.70 -0.08
C GLU A 111 20.20 18.46 -1.33
N GLU A 112 20.72 18.09 -2.50
CA GLU A 112 20.40 18.67 -3.79
C GLU A 112 19.30 17.87 -4.55
N GLY A 113 18.83 16.76 -3.96
CA GLY A 113 17.81 15.90 -4.55
C GLY A 113 18.35 14.87 -5.55
N ASN A 114 19.67 14.72 -5.69
CA ASN A 114 20.29 13.74 -6.58
C ASN A 114 20.31 12.37 -5.90
N ARG A 115 19.84 11.32 -6.60
CA ARG A 115 19.95 9.93 -6.12
C ARG A 115 21.40 9.48 -6.17
N HIS A 116 21.92 9.00 -5.04
CA HIS A 116 23.28 8.48 -4.98
C HIS A 116 23.31 6.96 -4.84
N TRP A 117 24.15 6.35 -5.68
CA TRP A 117 24.38 4.91 -5.73
C TRP A 117 25.79 4.64 -5.20
N TRP A 118 25.92 4.19 -3.95
CA TRP A 118 27.18 3.72 -3.36
C TRP A 118 26.97 2.42 -2.60
#